data_AF-A0A8D0ERB3-F1
#
_entry.id   AF-A0A8D0ERB3-F1
#
_cell.length_a   1.000
_cell.length_b   1.000
_cell.length_c   1.000
_cell.angle_alpha   90.00
_cell.angle_beta   90.00
_cell.angle_gamma   90.00
#
_symmetry.space_group_name_H-M   'P 1'
#
loop_
_entity.id
_entity.type
_entity.pdbx_description
1 polymer ?
#
loop_
_entity_poly.entity_id
_entity_poly.type
_entity_poly.pdbx_seq_one_letter_code
_entity_poly.pdbx_strand_id
1 'polypeptide(L)'
;MELVAELRGRDGQTRSVRVPCPAEEGEGGQLRGLRRALAEMQERVVELLAPLVQEEREAAGNVEDDDDDDEEEDEDEDENNIDTKASADDPPPKRTKVQP
;
A
#
# COMPACT_ATOMS: atom_id res chain seq x y z
N MET A 1 11.04 2.38 -21.64
CA MET A 1 10.67 1.26 -20.75
C MET A 1 9.15 1.21 -20.69
N GLU A 2 8.56 0.08 -20.35
CA GLU A 2 7.11 -0.08 -20.19
C GLU A 2 6.86 -0.91 -18.91
N LEU A 3 5.81 -0.57 -18.17
CA LEU A 3 5.28 -1.39 -17.10
C LEU A 3 4.16 -2.25 -17.67
N VAL A 4 4.15 -3.53 -17.30
CA VAL A 4 3.12 -4.49 -17.72
C VAL A 4 2.52 -5.19 -16.50
N ALA A 5 1.20 -5.23 -16.42
CA ALA A 5 0.46 -6.05 -15.46
C ALA A 5 -0.41 -7.05 -16.23
N GLU A 6 -0.50 -8.28 -15.74
CA GLU A 6 -1.32 -9.35 -16.33
C GLU A 6 -2.26 -9.94 -15.27
N LEU A 7 -3.54 -10.03 -15.60
CA LEU A 7 -4.58 -10.71 -14.83
C LEU A 7 -5.02 -11.95 -15.59
N ARG A 8 -4.93 -13.11 -14.94
CA ARG A 8 -5.45 -14.38 -15.46
C ARG A 8 -6.69 -14.78 -14.68
N GLY A 9 -7.83 -14.73 -15.35
CA GLY A 9 -9.12 -15.07 -14.74
C GLY A 9 -9.39 -16.57 -14.71
N ARG A 10 -10.37 -16.98 -13.90
CA ARG A 10 -10.89 -18.36 -13.87
C ARG A 10 -11.65 -18.73 -15.14
N ASP A 11 -12.13 -17.72 -15.85
CA ASP A 11 -12.71 -17.78 -17.20
C ASP A 11 -11.68 -18.20 -18.28
N GLY A 12 -10.41 -18.35 -17.91
CA GLY A 12 -9.31 -18.67 -18.83
C GLY A 12 -8.84 -17.48 -19.67
N GLN A 13 -9.42 -16.29 -19.47
CA GLN A 13 -9.01 -15.09 -20.17
C GLN A 13 -7.80 -14.45 -19.49
N THR A 14 -6.87 -13.95 -20.31
CA THR A 14 -5.76 -13.12 -19.84
C THR A 14 -6.01 -11.68 -20.27
N ARG A 15 -6.04 -10.77 -19.30
CA ARG A 15 -6.20 -9.33 -19.51
C ARG A 15 -4.88 -8.66 -19.13
N SER A 16 -4.41 -7.70 -19.92
CA SER A 16 -3.12 -7.04 -19.67
C SER A 16 -3.25 -5.52 -19.68
N VAL A 17 -2.63 -4.85 -18.71
CA VAL A 17 -2.45 -3.39 -18.68
C VAL A 17 -1.01 -3.08 -19.03
N ARG A 18 -0.81 -2.12 -19.94
CA ARG A 18 0.51 -1.63 -20.34
C ARG A 18 0.57 -0.12 -20.17
N VAL A 19 1.64 0.36 -19.53
CA VAL A 19 1.87 1.79 -19.28
C VAL A 19 3.30 2.16 -19.69
N PRO A 20 3.48 3.11 -20.63
CA PRO A 20 4.80 3.63 -20.96
C PRO A 20 5.49 4.20 -19.71
N CYS A 21 6.76 3.88 -19.53
CA CYS A 21 7.58 4.38 -18.44
C CYS A 21 8.80 5.14 -19.02
N PRO A 22 8.61 6.38 -19.50
CA PRO A 22 9.73 7.22 -19.92
C PRO A 22 10.56 7.65 -18.72
N ALA A 23 11.87 7.82 -18.91
CA ALA A 23 12.69 8.54 -17.94
C ALA A 23 12.40 10.05 -18.09
N GLU A 24 12.27 10.74 -16.96
CA GLU A 24 12.20 12.20 -16.95
C GLU A 24 13.60 12.82 -16.98
N GLU A 25 13.70 14.10 -17.32
CA GLU A 25 14.97 14.83 -17.32
C GLU A 25 15.49 15.09 -15.90
N GLY A 26 16.82 15.26 -15.79
CA GLY A 26 17.52 15.61 -14.55
C GLY A 26 17.88 14.42 -13.65
N GLU A 27 18.61 14.71 -12.57
CA GLU A 27 19.01 13.71 -11.59
C GLU A 27 17.78 13.04 -10.96
N GLY A 28 17.80 11.70 -10.89
CA GLY A 28 16.67 10.91 -10.39
C GLY A 28 15.44 10.87 -11.31
N GLY A 29 15.51 11.40 -12.53
CA GLY A 29 14.38 11.43 -13.47
C GLY A 29 13.85 10.04 -13.87
N GLN A 30 14.71 9.02 -13.83
CA GLN A 30 14.29 7.62 -14.00
C GLN A 30 13.30 7.17 -12.91
N LEU A 31 13.57 7.49 -11.64
CA LEU A 31 12.72 7.10 -10.51
C LEU A 31 11.43 7.91 -10.46
N ARG A 32 11.48 9.20 -10.82
CA ARG A 32 10.27 10.04 -10.94
C ARG A 32 9.34 9.52 -12.03
N GLY A 33 9.88 9.23 -13.22
CA GLY A 33 9.13 8.64 -14.32
C GLY A 33 8.50 7.29 -13.94
N LEU A 34 9.25 6.43 -13.24
CA LEU A 34 8.74 5.17 -12.71
C LEU A 34 7.59 5.37 -11.72
N ARG A 35 7.72 6.29 -10.76
CA ARG A 35 6.66 6.58 -9.79
C ARG A 35 5.37 7.04 -10.47
N ARG A 36 5.49 7.90 -11.48
CA ARG A 36 4.35 8.37 -12.27
C ARG A 36 3.69 7.23 -13.06
N ALA A 37 4.49 6.41 -13.73
CA ALA A 37 3.98 5.26 -14.48
C ALA A 37 3.30 4.22 -13.56
N LEU A 38 3.79 4.04 -12.34
CA LEU A 38 3.14 3.18 -11.33
C LEU A 38 1.78 3.72 -10.87
N ALA A 39 1.67 5.03 -10.64
CA ALA A 39 0.38 5.65 -10.29
C ALA A 39 -0.65 5.46 -11.42
N GLU A 40 -0.26 5.72 -12.68
CA GLU A 40 -1.13 5.48 -13.84
C GLU A 40 -1.49 3.99 -13.99
N MET A 41 -0.54 3.08 -13.75
CA MET A 41 -0.82 1.65 -13.78
C MET A 41 -1.83 1.24 -12.71
N GLN A 42 -1.74 1.80 -11.51
CA GLN A 42 -2.69 1.54 -10.43
C GLN A 42 -4.12 1.96 -10.83
N GLU A 43 -4.28 3.17 -11.36
CA GLU A 43 -5.58 3.66 -11.86
C GLU A 43 -6.16 2.72 -12.91
N ARG A 44 -5.37 2.34 -13.93
CA ARG A 44 -5.83 1.43 -14.99
C ARG A 44 -6.15 0.02 -14.49
N VAL A 45 -5.45 -0.47 -13.47
CA VAL A 45 -5.75 -1.76 -12.84
C VAL A 45 -7.05 -1.69 -12.05
N VAL A 46 -7.31 -0.59 -11.33
CA VAL A 46 -8.58 -0.37 -10.64
C VAL A 46 -9.73 -0.33 -11.64
N GLU A 47 -9.59 0.42 -12.73
CA GLU A 47 -10.59 0.47 -13.81
C GLU A 47 -10.85 -0.91 -14.44
N LEU A 48 -9.79 -1.72 -14.63
CA LEU A 48 -9.91 -3.07 -15.16
C LEU A 48 -10.67 -4.00 -14.19
N LEU A 49 -10.40 -3.89 -12.90
CA LEU A 49 -10.95 -4.78 -11.87
C LEU A 49 -12.37 -4.39 -11.44
N ALA A 50 -12.73 -3.10 -11.44
CA ALA A 50 -14.01 -2.62 -10.95
C ALA A 50 -15.23 -3.40 -11.50
N PRO A 51 -15.41 -3.58 -12.83
CA PRO A 51 -16.53 -4.36 -13.34
C PRO A 51 -16.43 -5.87 -13.00
N LEU A 52 -15.21 -6.43 -12.95
CA LEU A 52 -15.00 -7.85 -12.66
C LEU A 52 -15.33 -8.18 -11.21
N VAL A 53 -14.96 -7.31 -10.28
CA VAL A 53 -15.32 -7.43 -8.86
C VAL A 53 -16.83 -7.35 -8.68
N GLN A 54 -17.49 -6.44 -9.40
CA GLN A 54 -18.95 -6.33 -9.37
C GLN A 54 -19.63 -7.60 -9.88
N GLU A 55 -19.19 -8.15 -11.02
CA GLU A 55 -19.70 -9.40 -11.58
C GLU A 55 -19.54 -10.57 -10.60
N GLU A 56 -18.38 -10.70 -9.95
CA GLU A 56 -18.13 -11.76 -8.97
C GLU A 56 -19.01 -11.61 -7.71
N ARG A 57 -19.28 -10.37 -7.26
CA ARG A 57 -20.20 -10.09 -6.15
C ARG A 57 -21.63 -10.52 -6.47
N GLU A 58 -22.11 -10.20 -7.68
CA GLU A 58 -23.43 -10.60 -8.15
C GLU A 58 -23.54 -12.12 -8.30
N ALA A 59 -22.51 -12.77 -8.83
CA ALA A 59 -22.46 -14.21 -9.00
C ALA A 59 -22.40 -14.98 -7.67
N ALA A 60 -21.75 -14.42 -6.65
CA ALA A 60 -21.68 -15.00 -5.31
C ALA A 60 -23.02 -14.95 -4.55
N GLY A 61 -24.01 -14.22 -5.07
CA GLY A 61 -25.28 -13.97 -4.42
C GLY A 61 -25.11 -12.96 -3.30
N ASN A 62 -25.33 -11.68 -3.62
CA ASN A 62 -25.36 -10.49 -2.74
C ASN A 62 -25.32 -10.82 -1.24
N VAL A 63 -24.12 -11.07 -0.69
CA VAL A 63 -23.91 -10.85 0.74
C VAL A 63 -23.79 -9.34 0.81
N GLU A 64 -24.87 -8.69 1.22
CA GLU A 64 -24.89 -7.28 1.59
C GLU A 64 -23.78 -7.10 2.62
N ASP A 65 -22.62 -6.61 2.16
CA ASP A 65 -21.66 -5.93 3.01
C ASP A 65 -22.31 -4.56 3.21
N ASP A 66 -23.22 -4.51 4.18
CA ASP A 66 -23.71 -3.28 4.76
C ASP A 66 -22.43 -2.59 5.28
N ASP A 67 -21.92 -1.63 4.50
CA ASP A 67 -21.09 -0.54 5.03
C ASP A 67 -21.98 0.22 6.03
N ASP A 68 -22.26 -0.40 7.17
CA ASP A 68 -22.71 0.27 8.37
C ASP A 68 -21.45 0.95 8.91
N ASP A 69 -21.22 2.13 8.35
CA ASP A 69 -20.34 3.18 8.86
C ASP A 69 -20.93 3.63 10.21
N ASP A 70 -20.95 2.72 11.19
CA ASP A 70 -21.27 3.03 12.57
C ASP A 70 -20.05 3.79 13.11
N GLU A 71 -20.20 5.11 13.09
CA GLU A 71 -19.39 6.12 13.75
C GLU A 71 -19.26 5.78 15.25
N GLU A 72 -18.35 4.90 15.63
CA GLU A 72 -17.86 4.81 17.00
C GLU A 72 -16.86 5.97 17.19
N GLU A 73 -17.42 7.14 17.54
CA GLU A 73 -16.71 8.26 18.17
C GLU A 73 -16.13 7.78 19.51
N ASP A 74 -14.99 7.08 19.48
CA ASP A 74 -14.22 6.84 20.70
C ASP A 74 -13.55 8.17 21.11
N GLU A 75 -14.22 8.83 22.06
CA GLU A 75 -13.83 10.04 22.78
C GLU A 75 -12.35 10.04 23.20
N ASP A 76 -11.65 11.09 22.76
CA ASP A 76 -10.34 11.49 23.27
C ASP A 76 -10.42 11.84 24.78
N GLU A 77 -10.03 10.92 25.67
CA GLU A 77 -9.64 11.27 27.04
C GLU A 77 -8.11 11.34 27.18
N ASP A 78 -7.60 12.52 26.84
CA ASP A 78 -6.26 13.01 27.17
C ASP A 78 -6.17 13.34 28.68
N GLU A 79 -5.73 12.38 29.51
CA GLU A 79 -5.30 12.65 30.89
C GLU A 79 -3.76 12.65 31.01
N ASN A 80 -3.21 13.80 30.64
CA ASN A 80 -1.88 14.26 31.00
C ASN A 80 -1.70 14.38 32.53
N ASN A 81 -0.82 13.56 33.14
CA ASN A 81 0.27 14.04 34.02
C ASN A 81 1.17 12.88 34.54
N ILE A 82 2.46 12.88 34.23
CA ILE A 82 3.52 12.96 35.26
C ILE A 82 4.86 13.40 34.62
N ASP A 83 5.17 14.67 34.75
CA ASP A 83 6.55 15.14 34.69
C ASP A 83 7.30 14.76 35.98
N THR A 84 8.22 13.80 35.91
CA THR A 84 9.35 13.74 36.85
C THR A 84 10.67 13.41 36.14
N LYS A 85 11.21 14.46 35.55
CA LYS A 85 12.64 14.81 35.50
C LYS A 85 13.57 13.92 36.35
N ALA A 86 14.36 13.07 35.71
CA ALA A 86 15.61 12.56 36.28
C ALA A 86 16.63 12.30 35.17
N SER A 87 17.56 13.25 35.03
CA SER A 87 18.79 13.15 34.25
C SER A 87 19.65 11.96 34.67
N ALA A 88 20.25 11.25 33.71
CA ALA A 88 21.63 10.74 33.71
C ALA A 88 21.78 9.73 32.55
N ASP A 89 22.48 10.04 31.46
CA ASP A 89 23.94 9.94 31.29
C ASP A 89 24.28 8.69 30.48
N ASP A 90 24.83 8.91 29.29
CA ASP A 90 25.29 7.91 28.30
C ASP A 90 26.62 7.24 28.76
N PRO A 91 27.23 6.32 27.99
CA PRO A 91 27.38 4.89 28.25
C PRO A 91 28.73 4.50 28.88
N PRO A 92 29.00 3.21 29.16
CA PRO A 92 30.18 2.64 28.51
C PRO A 92 30.11 1.16 28.07
N PRO A 93 31.07 0.74 27.23
CA PRO A 93 31.11 -0.56 26.55
C PRO A 93 31.75 -1.66 27.42
N LYS A 94 31.60 -2.94 27.03
CA LYS A 94 32.71 -3.94 26.91
C LYS A 94 32.25 -5.35 26.49
N ARG A 95 32.88 -5.81 25.40
CA ARG A 95 33.28 -7.15 24.90
C ARG A 95 33.21 -8.35 25.88
N THR A 96 32.97 -9.57 25.36
CA THR A 96 33.91 -10.74 25.28
C THR A 96 33.38 -11.87 24.36
N LYS A 97 34.27 -12.42 23.51
CA LYS A 97 34.24 -13.62 22.62
C LYS A 97 34.15 -14.92 23.49
N VAL A 98 33.79 -16.15 23.09
CA VAL A 98 34.27 -17.05 22.01
C VAL A 98 33.34 -18.30 21.93
N GLN A 99 33.29 -18.94 20.76
CA GLN A 99 32.65 -20.24 20.43
C GLN A 99 33.33 -21.46 21.07
N PRO A 100 32.66 -22.62 21.04
CA PRO A 100 33.23 -23.88 20.53
C PRO A 100 32.67 -24.27 19.15
#